data_AF-A0A7K4EGI6-F1
#
_entry.id   AF-A0A7K4EGI6-F1
#
_cell.length_a   1.000
_cell.length_b   1.000
_cell.length_c   1.000
_cell.angle_alpha   90.00
_cell.angle_beta   90.00
_cell.angle_gamma   90.00
#
_symmetry.space_group_name_H-M   'P 1'
#
loop_
_entity.id
_entity.type
_entity.pdbx_description
1 polymer ?
#
loop_
_entity_poly.entity_id
_entity_poly.type
_entity_poly.pdbx_seq_one_letter_code
_entity_poly.pdbx_strand_id
1 'polypeptide(L)' 'MEIQTTQQVCEIFKISRSTLYRLSKNDPDFPQPLHFGRAIRWNLVDICEFYLRQKHTSKKRA' A
#
# COMPACT_ATOMS: atom_id res chain seq x y z
N MET A 1 9.62 -9.79 -6.13
CA MET A 1 8.52 -8.88 -6.49
C MET A 1 7.23 -9.66 -6.36
N GLU A 2 6.41 -9.35 -5.35
CA GLU A 2 5.16 -10.09 -5.09
C GLU A 2 3.98 -9.25 -5.57
N ILE A 3 3.47 -9.56 -6.76
CA ILE A 3 2.41 -8.78 -7.40
C ILE A 3 1.05 -9.35 -7.02
N GLN A 4 0.26 -8.55 -6.32
CA GLN A 4 -1.06 -8.95 -5.83
C GLN A 4 -2.18 -8.06 -6.39
N THR A 5 -3.40 -8.59 -6.43
CA THR A 5 -4.59 -7.82 -6.78
C THR A 5 -5.00 -6.88 -5.64
N THR A 6 -5.72 -5.81 -5.97
CA THR A 6 -6.30 -4.89 -4.96
C THR A 6 -7.08 -5.64 -3.87
N GLN A 7 -7.82 -6.70 -4.23
CA GLN A 7 -8.60 -7.48 -3.27
C GLN A 7 -7.69 -8.23 -2.28
N GLN A 8 -6.65 -8.91 -2.77
CA GLN A 8 -5.70 -9.63 -1.92
C GLN A 8 -4.95 -8.68 -0.99
N VAL A 9 -4.49 -7.52 -1.50
CA VAL A 9 -3.83 -6.49 -0.69
C VAL A 9 -4.75 -6.01 0.43
N CYS A 10 -6.00 -5.70 0.12
CA CYS A 10 -7.00 -5.30 1.11
C CYS A 10 -7.21 -6.37 2.19
N GLU A 11 -7.21 -7.65 1.81
CA GLU A 11 -7.39 -8.76 2.74
C GLU A 11 -6.16 -9.01 3.64
N ILE A 12 -4.95 -8.85 3.09
CA ILE A 12 -3.68 -9.01 3.81
C ILE A 12 -3.49 -7.89 4.83
N PHE A 13 -3.65 -6.63 4.41
CA PHE A 13 -3.47 -5.47 5.29
C PHE A 13 -4.73 -5.08 6.06
N LYS A 14 -5.85 -5.79 5.86
CA LYS A 14 -7.16 -5.52 6.49
C LYS A 14 -7.64 -4.07 6.28
N ILE A 15 -7.44 -3.53 5.08
CA ILE A 15 -7.85 -2.17 4.69
C ILE A 15 -8.92 -2.18 3.60
N SER A 16 -9.71 -1.12 3.51
CA SER A 16 -10.65 -0.94 2.40
C SER A 16 -9.93 -0.54 1.10
N ARG A 17 -10.54 -0.84 -0.06
CA ARG A 17 -10.03 -0.42 -1.37
C ARG A 17 -9.88 1.10 -1.47
N SER A 18 -10.86 1.84 -0.93
CA SER A 18 -10.84 3.31 -0.88
C SER A 18 -9.68 3.84 -0.07
N THR A 19 -9.31 3.17 1.03
CA THR A 19 -8.14 3.53 1.84
C THR A 19 -6.86 3.32 1.04
N LEU A 20 -6.73 2.18 0.37
CA LEU A 20 -5.57 1.86 -0.45
C LEU A 20 -5.33 2.92 -1.56
N TYR A 21 -6.37 3.27 -2.32
CA TYR A 21 -6.25 4.31 -3.36
C TYR A 21 -6.05 5.72 -2.79
N ARG A 22 -6.63 6.01 -1.63
CA ARG A 22 -6.42 7.31 -0.97
C ARG A 22 -4.97 7.44 -0.51
N LEU A 23 -4.39 6.39 0.07
CA LEU A 23 -2.98 6.36 0.47
C LEU A 23 -2.08 6.56 -0.74
N SER A 24 -2.29 5.82 -1.84
CA SER A 24 -1.48 5.97 -3.05
C SER A 24 -1.56 7.35 -3.69
N LYS A 25 -2.64 8.09 -3.45
CA LYS A 25 -2.83 9.45 -3.98
C LYS A 25 -2.32 10.54 -3.04
N ASN A 26 -2.51 10.37 -1.75
CA ASN A 26 -2.23 11.42 -0.75
C ASN A 26 -0.81 11.32 -0.18
N ASP A 27 -0.21 10.13 -0.21
CA ASP A 27 1.10 9.87 0.37
C ASP A 27 2.11 9.57 -0.75
N PRO A 28 3.06 10.48 -1.02
CA PRO A 28 4.08 10.29 -2.05
C PRO A 28 4.98 9.07 -1.82
N ASP A 29 5.14 8.65 -0.56
CA ASP A 29 5.98 7.51 -0.18
C ASP A 29 5.22 6.18 -0.30
N PHE A 30 3.91 6.23 -0.51
CA PHE A 30 3.11 5.03 -0.74
C PHE A 30 3.33 4.51 -2.16
N PRO A 31 3.55 3.20 -2.35
CA PRO A 31 3.84 2.64 -3.65
C PRO A 31 2.71 2.89 -4.65
N GLN A 32 3.08 3.22 -5.88
CA GLN A 32 2.13 3.45 -6.94
C GLN A 32 1.57 2.12 -7.50
N PRO A 33 0.29 2.10 -7.91
CA PRO A 33 -0.29 0.92 -8.53
C PRO A 33 0.41 0.59 -9.87
N LEU A 34 0.63 -0.70 -10.10
CA LEU A 34 1.13 -1.23 -11.37
C LEU A 34 -0.05 -1.48 -12.31
N HIS A 35 -0.01 -0.82 -13.47
CA HIS A 35 -1.05 -0.92 -14.48
C HIS A 35 -0.73 -2.03 -15.47
N PHE A 36 -1.49 -3.14 -15.40
CA PHE A 36 -1.47 -4.23 -16.37
C PHE A 36 -2.67 -4.07 -17.31
N GLY A 37 -2.59 -3.10 -18.21
CA GLY A 37 -3.70 -2.71 -19.08
C GLY A 37 -4.88 -2.16 -18.25
N ARG A 38 -6.02 -2.86 -18.26
CA ARG A 38 -7.20 -2.51 -17.44
C ARG A 38 -7.11 -3.02 -16.01
N ALA A 39 -6.19 -3.92 -15.71
CA ALA A 39 -6.03 -4.49 -14.38
C ALA A 39 -5.02 -3.69 -13.55
N ILE A 40 -5.39 -3.41 -12.29
CA ILE A 40 -4.49 -2.81 -11.31
C ILE A 40 -3.88 -3.92 -10.46
N ARG A 41 -2.58 -3.79 -10.19
CA ARG A 41 -1.81 -4.66 -9.32
C ARG A 41 -0.96 -3.83 -8.38
N TRP A 42 -0.52 -4.46 -7.29
CA TRP A 42 0.31 -3.81 -6.28
C TRP A 42 1.47 -4.72 -5.92
N ASN A 43 2.63 -4.12 -5.68
CA ASN A 43 3.77 -4.84 -5.13
C ASN A 43 3.61 -4.92 -3.61
N LEU A 44 3.44 -6.14 -3.09
CA LEU A 44 3.21 -6.39 -1.68
C LEU A 44 4.44 -6.02 -0.83
N VAL A 45 5.64 -6.20 -1.38
CA VAL A 45 6.91 -5.88 -0.71
C VAL A 45 6.97 -4.38 -0.41
N ASP A 46 6.72 -3.53 -1.41
CA ASP A 46 6.79 -2.07 -1.25
C ASP A 46 5.74 -1.55 -0.26
N ILE A 47 4.53 -2.13 -0.29
CA ILE A 47 3.47 -1.76 0.68
C ILE A 47 3.90 -2.18 2.08
N CYS A 48 4.47 -3.38 2.23
CA CYS A 48 4.98 -3.86 3.51
C CYS A 48 6.08 -2.93 4.06
N GLU A 49 7.05 -2.54 3.22
CA GLU A 49 8.11 -1.60 3.58
C GLU A 49 7.57 -0.23 4.00
N PHE A 50 6.53 0.27 3.33
CA PHE A 50 5.84 1.48 3.74
C PHE A 50 5.25 1.35 5.16
N TYR A 51 4.51 0.27 5.45
CA TYR A 51 3.94 0.05 6.78
C TYR A 51 5.01 -0.18 7.86
N LEU A 52 6.12 -0.84 7.52
CA LEU A 52 7.26 -0.99 8.42
C LEU A 52 7.88 0.37 8.76
N ARG A 53 8.06 1.25 7.77
CA ARG A 53 8.54 2.63 8.01
C ARG A 53 7.58 3.43 8.92
N GLN A 54 6.28 3.35 8.70
CA GLN A 54 5.26 4.00 9.55
C GLN A 54 5.30 3.52 11.01
N LYS A 55 5.59 2.24 11.27
CA LYS A 55 5.75 1.74 12.65
C LYS A 55 6.97 2.31 13.35
N HIS A 56 8.03 2.63 12.62
CA HIS A 56 9.24 3.26 13.18
C HIS A 56 9.06 4.77 13.45
N THR A 57 8.15 5.45 12.74
CA THR A 57 7.87 6.88 12.94
C THR A 57 6.94 7.16 14.12
N SER A 58 6.34 6.13 14.74
CA SER A 58 5.41 6.27 15.87
C SER A 58 6.08 6.62 17.21
N LYS A 59 7.40 6.89 17.25
CA LYS A 59 8.09 7.47 18.41
C LYS A 59 8.33 8.96 18.23
N LYS A 60 7.25 9.75 18.14
CA LYS A 60 7.24 11.20 18.46
C LYS A 60 5.79 11.69 18.61
N ARG A 61 5.22 11.51 19.80
CA ARG A 61 4.34 12.50 20.41
C ARG A 61 5.00 12.87 21.73
N ALA A 62 5.88 13.86 21.64
CA ALA A 62 6.32 14.67 22.77
C ALA A 62 5.28 15.77 23.00
#